data_AF-A0A5A7N7S9-F1
#
_entry.id   AF-A0A5A7N7S9-F1
#
_cell.length_a   1.000
_cell.length_b   1.000
_cell.length_c   1.000
_cell.angle_alpha   90.00
_cell.angle_beta   90.00
_cell.angle_gamma   90.00
#
_symmetry.space_group_name_H-M   'P 1'
#
loop_
_entity.id
_entity.type
_entity.pdbx_description
1 polymer ?
#
loop_
_entity_poly.entity_id
_entity_poly.type
_entity_poly.pdbx_seq_one_letter_code
_entity_poly.pdbx_strand_id
1 'polypeptide(L)'
;MLEKDFLSLLDIPVAPYHDVATAAALADAAQALGYPVIAKTRRLGYDGKGQVRLYGPDCIEAGWTALGSDLVIVEKLIPFDREISIILARARDGSMRHYPPIENRHASGILRSSHLPAQIDENCFEQAISYAHAIATALDYVGILTVEMFVIDDRHEVIVNEIAPRVHNSGHWTIDAR
;
A
#
# COMPACT_ATOMS: atom_id res chain seq x y z
N MET A 1 -2.87 4.37 11.37
CA MET A 1 -1.99 5.41 11.92
C MET A 1 -0.50 5.20 11.64
N LEU A 2 0.33 4.61 12.54
CA LEU A 2 1.81 4.79 12.51
C LEU A 2 2.51 4.77 11.14
N GLU A 3 2.21 3.79 10.28
CA GLU A 3 2.82 3.73 8.94
C GLU A 3 2.38 4.89 8.03
N LYS A 4 1.07 5.15 7.93
CA LYS A 4 0.53 6.22 7.10
C LYS A 4 0.90 7.60 7.63
N ASP A 5 0.91 7.78 8.95
CA ASP A 5 1.38 9.01 9.59
C ASP A 5 2.85 9.27 9.25
N PHE A 6 3.68 8.21 9.35
CA PHE A 6 5.09 8.29 9.00
C PHE A 6 5.30 8.66 7.53
N LEU A 7 4.55 8.05 6.61
CA LEU A 7 4.60 8.40 5.19
C LEU A 7 4.18 9.84 4.93
N SER A 8 3.12 10.31 5.59
CA SER A 8 2.65 11.70 5.47
C SER A 8 3.67 12.71 6.00
N LEU A 9 4.42 12.38 7.06
CA LEU A 9 5.51 13.22 7.57
C LEU A 9 6.69 13.36 6.60
N LEU A 10 6.80 12.46 5.62
CA LEU A 10 7.80 12.50 4.55
C LEU A 10 7.27 13.16 3.28
N ASP A 11 6.07 13.76 3.33
CA ASP A 11 5.34 14.28 2.17
C ASP A 11 5.12 13.22 1.07
N ILE A 12 5.06 11.94 1.46
CA ILE A 12 4.80 10.84 0.54
C ILE A 12 3.28 10.62 0.43
N PRO A 13 2.70 10.67 -0.79
CA PRO A 13 1.26 10.49 -0.97
C PRO A 13 0.81 9.11 -0.48
N VAL A 14 -0.28 9.12 0.29
CA VAL A 14 -1.00 7.91 0.73
C VAL A 14 -2.49 8.09 0.49
N ALA A 15 -3.23 6.99 0.38
CA ALA A 15 -4.68 7.05 0.31
C ALA A 15 -5.25 7.80 1.53
N PRO A 16 -6.18 8.77 1.35
CA PRO A 16 -6.84 9.43 2.47
C PRO A 16 -7.48 8.41 3.42
N TYR A 17 -7.30 8.61 4.73
CA TYR A 17 -7.65 7.59 5.71
C TYR A 17 -8.16 8.17 7.04
N HIS A 18 -8.89 7.35 7.77
CA HIS A 18 -9.28 7.62 9.17
C HIS A 18 -9.10 6.36 10.02
N ASP A 19 -8.72 6.55 11.27
CA ASP A 19 -8.79 5.50 12.28
C ASP A 19 -10.19 5.49 12.90
N VAL A 20 -10.79 4.30 13.02
CA VAL A 20 -12.15 4.12 13.53
C VAL A 20 -12.21 2.95 14.53
N ALA A 21 -13.00 3.14 15.59
CA ALA A 21 -13.13 2.16 16.68
C ALA A 21 -14.57 1.69 16.92
N THR A 22 -15.53 2.19 16.13
CA THR A 22 -16.96 1.81 16.23
C THR A 22 -17.60 1.77 14.85
N ALA A 23 -18.72 1.07 14.70
CA ALA A 23 -19.52 1.07 13.48
C ALA A 23 -19.98 2.48 13.08
N ALA A 24 -20.36 3.31 14.06
CA ALA A 24 -20.73 4.70 13.82
C ALA A 24 -19.57 5.53 13.27
N ALA A 25 -18.38 5.42 13.88
CA ALA A 25 -17.18 6.09 13.38
C ALA A 25 -16.78 5.60 11.98
N LEU A 26 -16.98 4.31 11.68
CA LEU A 26 -16.78 3.77 10.34
C LEU A 26 -17.75 4.40 9.32
N ALA A 27 -19.02 4.57 9.67
CA ALA A 27 -20.01 5.23 8.81
C ALA A 27 -19.61 6.69 8.51
N ASP A 28 -19.29 7.45 9.55
CA ASP A 28 -18.91 8.87 9.44
C ASP A 28 -17.66 9.04 8.57
N ALA A 29 -16.63 8.23 8.82
CA ALA A 29 -15.38 8.27 8.06
C ALA A 29 -15.57 7.82 6.60
N ALA A 30 -16.37 6.77 6.35
CA ALA A 30 -16.66 6.32 4.99
C ALA A 30 -17.43 7.39 4.19
N GLN A 31 -18.35 8.11 4.85
CA GLN A 31 -19.04 9.24 4.25
C GLN A 31 -18.08 10.42 3.96
N ALA A 32 -17.18 10.74 4.90
CA ALA A 32 -16.22 11.83 4.74
C ALA A 32 -15.21 11.58 3.60
N LEU A 33 -14.71 10.34 3.46
CA LEU A 33 -13.83 9.93 2.37
C LEU A 33 -14.59 9.78 1.03
N GLY A 34 -15.90 9.56 1.11
CA GLY A 34 -16.75 9.19 0.00
C GLY A 34 -16.54 7.74 -0.43
N TYR A 35 -17.62 7.08 -0.83
CA TYR A 35 -17.57 5.70 -1.31
C TYR A 35 -16.94 5.58 -2.72
N PRO A 36 -16.39 4.41 -3.09
CA PRO A 36 -16.12 3.27 -2.21
C PRO A 36 -14.91 3.51 -1.30
N VAL A 37 -14.91 2.84 -0.16
CA VAL A 37 -13.78 2.81 0.79
C VAL A 37 -13.38 1.36 1.07
N ILE A 38 -12.17 1.17 1.58
CA ILE A 38 -11.71 -0.12 2.11
C ILE A 38 -11.40 0.04 3.61
N ALA A 39 -12.07 -0.75 4.43
CA ALA A 39 -11.80 -0.85 5.85
C ALA A 39 -10.89 -2.04 6.10
N LYS A 40 -9.80 -1.85 6.86
CA LYS A 40 -8.79 -2.86 7.15
C LYS A 40 -8.55 -2.91 8.66
N THR A 41 -8.36 -4.10 9.20
CA THR A 41 -7.87 -4.28 10.57
C THR A 41 -6.39 -3.84 10.65
N ARG A 42 -6.02 -3.11 11.70
CA ARG A 42 -4.66 -2.58 11.88
C ARG A 42 -3.62 -3.66 12.24
N ARG A 43 -4.07 -4.85 12.61
CA ARG A 43 -3.22 -5.98 13.01
C ARG A 43 -3.73 -7.23 12.32
N LEU A 44 -2.80 -8.12 11.98
CA LEU A 44 -3.08 -9.47 11.46
C LEU A 44 -3.80 -9.50 10.09
N GLY A 45 -3.86 -8.37 9.37
CA GLY A 45 -4.22 -8.36 7.96
C GLY A 45 -3.12 -8.97 7.11
N TYR A 46 -3.45 -9.94 6.26
CA TYR A 46 -2.55 -10.51 5.24
C TYR A 46 -3.39 -11.13 4.11
N ASP A 47 -2.90 -11.11 2.87
CA ASP A 47 -3.54 -11.69 1.68
C ASP A 47 -5.05 -11.36 1.54
N GLY A 48 -5.41 -10.12 1.88
CA GLY A 48 -6.78 -9.63 1.86
C GLY A 48 -7.72 -10.15 2.95
N LYS A 49 -7.20 -10.84 3.97
CA LYS A 49 -7.93 -11.11 5.21
C LYS A 49 -7.94 -9.87 6.10
N GLY A 50 -9.02 -9.72 6.87
CA GLY A 50 -9.17 -8.58 7.78
C GLY A 50 -9.40 -7.27 7.04
N GLN A 51 -9.95 -7.30 5.83
CA GLN A 51 -10.38 -6.11 5.11
C GLN A 51 -11.73 -6.30 4.41
N VAL A 52 -12.50 -5.23 4.30
CA VAL A 52 -13.82 -5.20 3.66
C VAL A 52 -13.93 -3.95 2.80
N ARG A 53 -14.43 -4.11 1.57
CA ARG A 53 -14.78 -2.97 0.70
C ARG A 53 -16.22 -2.56 0.96
N LEU A 54 -16.41 -1.27 1.19
CA LEU A 54 -17.71 -0.67 1.49
C LEU A 54 -18.08 0.23 0.31
N TYR A 55 -19.16 -0.11 -0.37
CA TYR A 55 -19.62 0.59 -1.57
C TYR A 55 -20.73 1.61 -1.28
N GLY A 56 -21.26 1.60 -0.06
CA GLY A 56 -22.32 2.51 0.38
C GLY A 56 -22.66 2.31 1.87
N PRO A 57 -23.57 3.14 2.39
CA PRO A 57 -23.98 3.13 3.80
C PRO A 57 -24.64 1.81 4.21
N ASP A 58 -25.32 1.12 3.30
CA ASP A 58 -26.01 -0.14 3.59
C ASP A 58 -25.05 -1.31 3.93
N CYS A 59 -23.75 -1.15 3.63
CA CYS A 59 -22.74 -2.17 3.90
C CYS A 59 -22.05 -2.02 5.27
N ILE A 60 -22.29 -0.92 6.01
CA ILE A 60 -21.50 -0.59 7.21
C ILE A 60 -21.62 -1.66 8.30
N GLU A 61 -22.83 -2.03 8.71
CA GLU A 61 -23.06 -2.98 9.81
C GLU A 61 -22.48 -4.37 9.49
N ALA A 62 -22.73 -4.85 8.27
CA ALA A 62 -22.19 -6.13 7.80
C ALA A 62 -20.66 -6.09 7.73
N GLY A 63 -20.09 -4.98 7.24
CA GLY A 63 -18.65 -4.79 7.15
C GLY A 63 -17.98 -4.69 8.51
N TRP A 64 -18.56 -3.95 9.45
CA TRP A 64 -18.08 -3.85 10.83
C TRP A 64 -18.05 -5.21 11.52
N THR A 65 -19.15 -5.96 11.40
CA THR A 65 -19.26 -7.32 11.94
C THR A 65 -18.20 -8.25 11.32
N ALA A 66 -17.99 -8.16 10.00
CA ALA A 66 -17.00 -8.98 9.31
C ALA A 66 -15.55 -8.64 9.67
N LEU A 67 -15.24 -7.38 9.99
CA LEU A 67 -13.92 -6.97 10.47
C LEU A 67 -13.62 -7.55 11.86
N GLY A 68 -14.63 -7.65 12.73
CA GLY A 68 -14.52 -8.30 14.05
C GLY A 68 -13.44 -7.68 14.96
N SER A 69 -13.14 -6.39 14.78
CA SER A 69 -12.05 -5.67 15.46
C SER A 69 -12.45 -4.22 15.71
N ASP A 70 -12.00 -3.66 16.83
CA ASP A 70 -12.12 -2.24 17.19
C ASP A 70 -10.88 -1.42 16.78
N LEU A 71 -9.88 -2.07 16.17
CA LEU A 71 -8.69 -1.42 15.63
C LEU A 71 -8.75 -1.45 14.11
N VAL A 72 -9.52 -0.53 13.53
CA VAL A 72 -9.77 -0.45 12.09
C VAL A 72 -9.23 0.87 11.53
N ILE A 73 -8.62 0.78 10.36
CA ILE A 73 -8.33 1.92 9.50
C ILE A 73 -9.26 1.85 8.29
N VAL A 74 -9.87 2.96 7.92
CA VAL A 74 -10.64 3.08 6.67
C VAL A 74 -9.89 3.99 5.73
N GLU A 75 -9.67 3.51 4.51
CA GLU A 75 -8.94 4.21 3.46
C GLU A 75 -9.87 4.43 2.26
N LYS A 76 -9.70 5.57 1.58
CA LYS A 76 -10.30 5.78 0.28
C LYS A 76 -9.81 4.69 -0.68
N LEU A 77 -10.73 4.04 -1.38
CA LEU A 77 -10.33 3.13 -2.45
C LEU A 77 -9.82 3.97 -3.62
N ILE A 78 -8.52 3.87 -3.88
CA ILE A 78 -7.85 4.63 -4.95
C ILE A 78 -8.19 4.00 -6.30
N PRO A 79 -8.75 4.75 -7.26
CA PRO A 79 -8.80 4.32 -8.65
C PRO A 79 -7.38 4.44 -9.23
N PHE A 80 -6.75 3.31 -9.50
CA PHE A 80 -5.39 3.23 -10.03
C PHE A 80 -5.37 2.41 -11.31
N ASP A 81 -4.40 2.70 -12.18
CA ASP A 81 -4.20 1.97 -13.44
C ASP A 81 -3.30 0.76 -13.26
N ARG A 82 -2.28 0.89 -12.39
CA ARG A 82 -1.35 -0.18 -12.05
C ARG A 82 -1.08 -0.22 -10.56
N GLU A 83 -0.83 -1.43 -10.09
CA GLU A 83 -0.23 -1.66 -8.79
C GLU A 83 1.21 -2.09 -9.02
N ILE A 84 2.14 -1.43 -8.34
CA ILE A 84 3.57 -1.69 -8.48
C ILE A 84 4.22 -1.95 -7.13
N SER A 85 5.40 -2.55 -7.13
CA SER A 85 6.26 -2.58 -5.95
C SER A 85 7.72 -2.33 -6.31
N ILE A 86 8.44 -1.68 -5.40
CA ILE A 86 9.91 -1.60 -5.44
C ILE A 86 10.49 -2.43 -4.32
N ILE A 87 11.51 -3.21 -4.67
CA ILE A 87 12.33 -3.96 -3.71
C ILE A 87 13.67 -3.24 -3.60
N LEU A 88 13.97 -2.77 -2.40
CA LEU A 88 15.17 -2.02 -2.05
C LEU A 88 15.98 -2.80 -1.01
N ALA A 89 17.29 -2.86 -1.21
CA ALA A 89 18.26 -3.29 -0.20
C ALA A 89 19.02 -2.06 0.31
N ARG A 90 19.07 -1.89 1.64
CA ARG A 90 19.93 -0.90 2.32
C ARG A 90 20.94 -1.61 3.21
N ALA A 91 22.22 -1.30 3.01
CA ALA A 91 23.32 -1.85 3.79
C ALA A 91 23.62 -1.00 5.04
N ARG A 92 24.44 -1.55 5.96
CA ARG A 92 24.84 -0.88 7.20
C ARG A 92 25.63 0.40 7.00
N ASP A 93 26.27 0.56 5.84
CA ASP A 93 26.99 1.77 5.45
C ASP A 93 26.07 2.82 4.81
N GLY A 94 24.76 2.56 4.75
CA GLY A 94 23.76 3.42 4.13
C GLY A 94 23.66 3.29 2.61
N SER A 95 24.50 2.48 1.97
CA SER A 95 24.40 2.26 0.52
C SER A 95 23.11 1.53 0.17
N MET A 96 22.51 1.93 -0.96
CA MET A 96 21.21 1.44 -1.40
C MET A 96 21.26 0.90 -2.84
N ARG A 97 20.54 -0.19 -3.06
CA ARG A 97 20.32 -0.82 -4.38
C ARG A 97 18.87 -1.25 -4.48
N HIS A 98 18.28 -1.12 -5.66
CA HIS A 98 16.89 -1.52 -5.89
C HIS A 98 16.77 -2.24 -7.23
N TYR A 99 15.75 -3.09 -7.34
CA TYR A 99 15.28 -3.56 -8.63
C TYR A 99 14.41 -2.49 -9.29
N PRO A 100 14.27 -2.51 -10.63
CA PRO A 100 13.25 -1.70 -11.30
C PRO A 100 11.86 -1.99 -10.72
N PRO A 101 10.92 -1.02 -10.78
CA PRO A 101 9.54 -1.25 -10.34
C PRO A 101 8.93 -2.47 -11.03
N ILE A 102 8.19 -3.26 -10.24
CA ILE A 102 7.52 -4.49 -10.68
C ILE A 102 6.03 -4.20 -10.74
N GLU A 103 5.36 -4.48 -11.87
CA GLU A 103 3.90 -4.42 -11.96
C GLU A 103 3.31 -5.69 -11.35
N ASN A 104 2.42 -5.53 -10.38
CA ASN A 104 1.76 -6.60 -9.65
C ASN A 104 0.29 -6.69 -10.05
N ARG A 105 -0.20 -7.91 -10.32
CA ARG A 105 -1.61 -8.15 -10.59
C ARG A 105 -2.20 -9.02 -9.50
N HIS A 106 -3.13 -8.43 -8.75
CA HIS A 106 -3.88 -9.13 -7.72
C HIS A 106 -5.24 -9.60 -8.24
N ALA A 107 -5.67 -10.78 -7.81
CA ALA A 107 -7.04 -11.25 -8.00
C ALA A 107 -7.60 -11.75 -6.67
N SER A 108 -8.70 -11.15 -6.23
CA SER A 108 -9.31 -11.37 -4.91
C SER A 108 -8.36 -11.07 -3.74
N GLY A 109 -7.53 -10.01 -3.86
CA GLY A 109 -6.58 -9.60 -2.82
C GLY A 109 -5.33 -10.49 -2.71
N ILE A 110 -5.11 -11.40 -3.66
CA ILE A 110 -3.97 -12.32 -3.68
C ILE A 110 -3.15 -12.05 -4.95
N LEU A 111 -1.82 -11.94 -4.81
CA LEU A 111 -0.90 -11.73 -5.93
C LEU A 111 -0.97 -12.91 -6.89
N ARG A 112 -1.16 -12.62 -8.18
CA ARG A 112 -1.27 -13.63 -9.24
C ARG A 112 -0.10 -13.63 -10.19
N SER A 113 0.39 -12.45 -10.55
CA SER A 113 1.56 -12.32 -11.42
C SER A 113 2.29 -11.01 -11.15
N SER A 114 3.58 -11.05 -11.43
CA SER A 114 4.49 -9.90 -11.37
C SER A 114 5.20 -9.78 -12.70
N HIS A 115 5.24 -8.57 -13.26
CA HIS A 115 5.89 -8.27 -14.54
C HIS A 115 6.99 -7.22 -14.33
N LEU A 116 8.15 -7.47 -14.91
CA LEU A 116 9.32 -6.61 -14.78
C LEU A 116 9.89 -6.27 -16.18
N PRO A 117 10.25 -5.01 -16.45
CA PRO A 117 9.93 -3.83 -15.64
C PRO A 117 8.44 -3.46 -15.75
N ALA A 118 7.91 -2.75 -14.75
CA ALA A 118 6.59 -2.14 -14.84
C ALA A 118 6.54 -1.15 -16.02
N GLN A 119 5.44 -1.15 -16.76
CA GLN A 119 5.23 -0.22 -17.89
C GLN A 119 4.60 1.08 -17.38
N ILE A 120 5.43 1.96 -16.82
CA ILE A 120 5.07 3.27 -16.26
C ILE A 120 5.90 4.37 -16.91
N ASP A 121 5.44 5.62 -16.87
CA ASP A 121 6.22 6.75 -17.37
C ASP A 121 7.41 7.10 -16.46
N GLU A 122 8.32 7.93 -16.99
CA GLU A 122 9.55 8.36 -16.31
C GLU A 122 9.26 9.05 -14.97
N ASN A 123 8.23 9.89 -14.91
CA ASN A 123 7.89 10.65 -13.70
C ASN A 123 7.40 9.73 -12.58
N CYS A 124 6.58 8.74 -12.91
CA CYS A 124 6.15 7.70 -11.96
C CYS A 124 7.31 6.83 -11.52
N PHE A 125 8.22 6.48 -12.45
CA PHE A 125 9.43 5.71 -12.14
C PHE A 125 10.33 6.43 -11.13
N GLU A 126 10.63 7.70 -11.36
CA GLU A 126 11.44 8.53 -10.47
C GLU A 126 10.78 8.71 -9.09
N GLN A 127 9.47 8.99 -9.05
CA GLN A 127 8.71 9.09 -7.80
C GLN A 127 8.78 7.81 -6.98
N ALA A 128 8.51 6.67 -7.60
CA ALA A 128 8.51 5.39 -6.90
C ALA A 128 9.87 5.10 -6.25
N ILE A 129 10.97 5.30 -6.99
CA ILE A 129 12.32 5.11 -6.45
C ILE A 129 12.62 6.10 -5.33
N SER A 130 12.30 7.37 -5.53
CA SER A 130 12.50 8.42 -4.55
C SER A 130 11.79 8.11 -3.24
N TYR A 131 10.51 7.72 -3.29
CA TYR A 131 9.74 7.33 -2.11
C TYR A 131 10.36 6.13 -1.40
N ALA A 132 10.76 5.08 -2.12
CA ALA A 132 11.38 3.91 -1.50
C ALA A 132 12.69 4.26 -0.76
N HIS A 133 13.54 5.11 -1.35
CA HIS A 133 14.79 5.56 -0.72
C HIS A 133 14.54 6.47 0.48
N ALA A 134 13.58 7.40 0.37
CA ALA A 134 13.20 8.29 1.47
C ALA A 134 12.67 7.50 2.67
N ILE A 135 11.79 6.53 2.44
CA ILE A 135 11.26 5.63 3.48
C ILE A 135 12.40 4.87 4.17
N ALA A 136 13.27 4.20 3.40
CA ALA A 136 14.36 3.41 3.98
C ALA A 136 15.36 4.24 4.77
N THR A 137 15.62 5.48 4.32
CA THR A 137 16.50 6.43 5.00
C THR A 137 15.87 6.91 6.30
N ALA A 138 14.61 7.34 6.27
CA ALA A 138 13.91 7.86 7.44
C ALA A 138 13.65 6.78 8.52
N LEU A 139 13.49 5.51 8.12
CA LEU A 139 13.42 4.38 9.04
C LEU A 139 14.79 3.94 9.58
N ASP A 140 15.89 4.46 9.04
CA ASP A 140 17.25 3.92 9.20
C ASP A 140 17.31 2.39 9.03
N TYR A 141 16.54 1.87 8.08
CA TYR A 141 16.34 0.43 7.93
C TYR A 141 17.56 -0.24 7.28
N VAL A 142 17.96 -1.40 7.78
CA VAL A 142 19.05 -2.22 7.21
C VAL A 142 18.47 -3.58 6.83
N GLY A 143 18.61 -3.96 5.55
CA GLY A 143 18.05 -5.19 5.01
C GLY A 143 17.23 -4.94 3.74
N ILE A 144 16.24 -5.80 3.51
CA ILE A 144 15.33 -5.74 2.37
C ILE A 144 14.02 -5.07 2.77
N LEU A 145 13.62 -4.06 2.01
CA LEU A 145 12.39 -3.31 2.14
C LEU A 145 11.62 -3.40 0.82
N THR A 146 10.35 -3.76 0.89
CA THR A 146 9.43 -3.64 -0.24
C THR A 146 8.44 -2.53 0.04
N VAL A 147 8.19 -1.70 -0.97
CA VAL A 147 7.16 -0.66 -0.90
C VAL A 147 6.16 -0.92 -2.02
N GLU A 148 4.90 -1.14 -1.65
CA GLU A 148 3.80 -1.31 -2.59
C GLU A 148 3.13 0.03 -2.88
N MET A 149 2.78 0.26 -4.13
CA MET A 149 2.29 1.54 -4.60
C MET A 149 1.21 1.38 -5.67
N PHE A 150 0.41 2.42 -5.82
CA PHE A 150 -0.55 2.58 -6.89
C PHE A 150 -0.08 3.68 -7.84
N VAL A 151 -0.22 3.42 -9.14
CA VAL A 151 0.10 4.37 -10.22
C VAL A 151 -1.19 4.84 -10.86
N ILE A 152 -1.28 6.15 -11.05
CA ILE A 152 -2.39 6.83 -11.71
C ILE A 152 -1.84 7.55 -12.95
N ASP A 153 -2.04 6.95 -14.12
CA ASP A 153 -1.35 7.33 -15.36
C ASP A 153 -1.72 8.75 -15.79
N ASP A 154 -3.00 9.13 -15.67
CA ASP A 154 -3.50 10.43 -16.14
C ASP A 154 -2.98 11.62 -15.31
N ARG A 155 -2.63 11.37 -14.04
CA ARG A 155 -2.04 12.34 -13.13
C ARG A 155 -0.52 12.21 -13.00
N HIS A 156 0.07 11.18 -13.62
CA HIS A 156 1.47 10.82 -13.45
C HIS A 156 1.86 10.73 -11.96
N GLU A 157 0.98 10.15 -11.14
CA GLU A 157 1.07 10.17 -9.68
C GLU A 157 1.30 8.76 -9.12
N VAL A 158 2.18 8.66 -8.13
CA VAL A 158 2.41 7.43 -7.36
C VAL A 158 1.93 7.62 -5.92
N ILE A 159 1.11 6.69 -5.44
CA ILE A 159 0.58 6.69 -4.06
C ILE A 159 1.08 5.43 -3.35
N VAL A 160 1.70 5.58 -2.17
CA VAL A 160 2.15 4.43 -1.38
C VAL A 160 0.96 3.74 -0.71
N ASN A 161 0.84 2.44 -0.94
CA ASN A 161 -0.16 1.58 -0.33
C ASN A 161 0.33 1.07 1.03
N GLU A 162 1.44 0.34 1.05
CA GLU A 162 2.01 -0.28 2.27
C GLU A 162 3.53 -0.50 2.18
N ILE A 163 4.16 -0.74 3.34
CA ILE A 163 5.59 -1.05 3.45
C ILE A 163 5.78 -2.43 4.10
N ALA A 164 6.60 -3.28 3.48
CA ALA A 164 7.01 -4.57 4.04
C ALA A 164 8.53 -4.59 4.32
N PRO A 165 8.97 -4.47 5.59
CA PRO A 165 10.38 -4.56 5.97
C PRO A 165 10.87 -6.01 6.04
N ARG A 166 10.77 -6.70 4.89
CA ARG A 166 11.15 -8.10 4.70
C ARG A 166 11.18 -8.43 3.20
N VAL A 167 11.62 -9.64 2.87
CA VAL A 167 11.37 -10.21 1.53
C VAL A 167 9.87 -10.30 1.26
N HIS A 168 9.50 -10.16 -0.02
CA HIS A 168 8.11 -10.01 -0.44
C HIS A 168 7.77 -10.94 -1.61
N ASN A 169 6.49 -11.32 -1.72
CA ASN A 169 6.01 -12.24 -2.75
C ASN A 169 6.27 -11.69 -4.17
N SER A 170 6.14 -10.37 -4.35
CA SER A 170 6.46 -9.71 -5.63
C SER A 170 7.95 -9.81 -6.02
N GLY A 171 8.82 -10.28 -5.11
CA GLY A 171 10.25 -10.47 -5.33
C GLY A 171 10.70 -11.91 -5.55
N HIS A 172 9.80 -12.90 -5.49
CA HIS A 172 10.21 -14.31 -5.61
C HIS A 172 10.90 -14.65 -6.94
N TRP A 173 10.58 -13.91 -8.01
CA TRP A 173 11.23 -14.07 -9.31
C TRP A 173 12.74 -13.84 -9.26
N THR A 174 13.26 -13.10 -8.27
CA THR A 174 14.71 -12.84 -8.13
C THR A 174 15.54 -14.09 -7.84
N ILE A 175 14.89 -15.20 -7.42
CA ILE A 175 15.53 -16.49 -7.17
C ILE A 175 15.77 -17.24 -8.49
N ASP A 176 14.81 -17.17 -9.42
CA ASP A 176 14.78 -17.96 -10.65
C ASP A 176 15.18 -17.17 -11.89
N ALA A 177 15.19 -15.83 -11.82
CA ALA A 177 15.62 -14.97 -12.92
C ALA A 177 17.12 -15.18 -13.19
N ARG A 178 17.38 -15.95 -14.24
CA ARG A 178 18.69 -16.11 -14.87
C ARG A 178 18.85 -15.15 -16.03
#